data_AF-A0A4Z1JDH8-F1
#
_entry.id   AF-A0A4Z1JDH8-F1
#
_cell.length_a   1.000
_cell.length_b   1.000
_cell.length_c   1.000
_cell.angle_alpha   90.00
_cell.angle_beta   90.00
_cell.angle_gamma   90.00
#
_symmetry.space_group_name_H-M   'P 1'
#
loop_
_entity.id
_entity.type
_entity.pdbx_description
1 polymer ?
#
loop_
_entity_poly.entity_id
_entity_poly.type
_entity_poly.pdbx_seq_one_letter_code
_entity_poly.pdbx_strand_id
1 'polypeptide(L)'
;MAHSPQSTLTTLHKLQKSHELSIIKLSEPVSAPLKSGSRTSNASAADTLESPSPASLEADLAHYKELFSKLRFSYLEQVTKEKFIRAIVGDPPLVVEHQENIDLEASLLISKTSLKAQKVEVAELVEELEKRGRELCKKYEHIQLQTRQLEELPKKIEGLEESIRVLKEENGSSGEGPGNPNLKLGLDKTRELVEEREKERRELDRQLEQLQVLVPRKTKEAERLNAELIPLEGKRMTSVAAAKEAKRRKEEGAGGAGDDLEERGRWWRGVEGGLRGMLGVGEEA
;
A
#
# COMPACT_ATOMS: atom_id res chain seq x y z
N MET A 1 16.66 -8.65 31.87
CA MET A 1 15.74 -7.56 32.28
C MET A 1 15.49 -6.68 31.05
N ALA A 2 14.44 -6.96 30.28
CA ALA A 2 14.10 -6.14 29.12
C ALA A 2 13.63 -4.77 29.64
N HIS A 3 14.40 -3.71 29.38
CA HIS A 3 14.00 -2.36 29.76
C HIS A 3 12.84 -1.93 28.84
N SER A 4 11.82 -1.29 29.40
CA SER A 4 10.70 -0.76 28.60
C SER A 4 11.24 0.21 27.52
N PRO A 5 10.72 0.18 26.28
CA PRO A 5 11.20 1.04 25.19
C PRO A 5 11.16 2.53 25.55
N GLN A 6 10.19 2.96 26.36
CA GLN A 6 10.09 4.33 26.86
C GLN A 6 11.19 4.67 27.87
N SER A 7 11.61 3.70 28.71
CA SER A 7 12.72 3.88 29.64
C SER A 7 14.04 4.03 28.88
N THR A 8 14.27 3.24 27.82
CA THR A 8 15.46 3.37 26.99
C THR A 8 15.50 4.67 26.19
N LEU A 9 14.35 5.16 25.72
CA LEU A 9 14.25 6.41 24.97
C LEU A 9 14.55 7.62 25.88
N THR A 10 14.02 7.61 27.11
CA THR A 10 14.28 8.68 28.09
C THR A 10 15.73 8.69 28.58
N THR A 11 16.38 7.53 28.74
CA THR A 11 17.81 7.49 29.07
C THR A 11 18.66 7.97 27.90
N LEU A 12 18.30 7.62 26.66
CA LEU A 12 18.99 8.10 25.45
C LEU A 12 18.88 9.63 25.32
N HIS A 13 17.69 10.21 25.47
CA HIS A 13 17.53 11.67 25.45
C HIS A 13 18.33 12.37 26.55
N LYS A 14 18.43 11.79 27.75
CA LYS A 14 19.30 12.33 28.83
C LYS A 14 20.78 12.27 28.46
N LEU A 15 21.22 11.16 27.86
CA LEU A 15 22.59 11.00 27.38
C LEU A 15 22.91 11.98 26.25
N GLN A 16 22.00 12.15 25.29
CA GLN A 16 22.18 13.08 24.18
C GLN A 16 22.21 14.54 24.62
N LYS A 17 21.36 14.94 25.57
CA LYS A 17 21.37 16.30 26.15
C LYS A 17 22.62 16.57 26.98
N SER A 18 23.13 15.57 27.71
CA SER A 18 24.37 15.72 28.48
C SER A 18 25.62 15.80 27.59
N HIS A 19 25.58 15.18 26.41
CA HIS A 19 26.70 15.14 25.46
C HIS A 19 26.30 15.73 24.11
N GLU A 20 25.87 17.00 24.09
CA GLU A 20 25.67 17.73 22.83
C GLU A 20 27.02 17.98 22.14
N LEU A 21 27.36 17.10 21.20
CA LEU A 21 28.49 17.24 20.30
C LEU A 21 28.20 18.35 19.28
N SER A 22 28.40 19.60 19.69
CA SER A 22 28.44 20.74 18.77
C SER A 22 29.87 20.96 18.31
N ILE A 23 30.06 21.10 16.99
CA ILE A 23 31.36 21.46 16.39
C ILE A 23 31.96 22.69 17.09
N ILE A 24 31.12 23.62 17.52
CA ILE A 24 31.52 24.84 18.24
C ILE A 24 32.11 24.49 19.62
N LYS A 25 31.45 23.62 20.41
CA LYS A 25 31.94 23.17 21.73
C LYS A 25 33.22 22.31 21.61
N LEU A 26 33.36 21.54 20.53
CA LEU A 26 34.55 20.74 20.26
C LEU A 26 35.72 21.59 19.73
N SER A 27 35.44 22.73 19.10
CA SER A 27 36.46 23.68 18.63
C SER A 27 36.97 24.64 19.71
N GLU A 28 36.24 24.80 20.81
CA GLU A 28 36.59 25.66 21.95
C GLU A 28 37.98 25.37 22.55
N PRO A 29 38.41 24.10 22.79
CA PRO A 29 39.76 23.82 23.26
C PRO A 29 40.86 24.04 22.19
N VAL A 30 40.51 24.06 20.90
CA VAL A 30 41.45 24.35 19.80
C VAL A 30 41.63 25.87 19.62
N SER A 31 40.55 26.64 19.85
CA SER A 31 40.53 28.10 19.77
C SER A 31 40.85 28.80 21.09
N ALA A 32 41.00 28.06 22.19
CA ALA A 32 41.44 28.62 23.46
C ALA A 32 42.78 29.33 23.25
N PRO A 33 42.87 30.65 23.53
CA PRO A 33 44.07 31.40 23.24
C PRO A 33 45.19 30.84 24.12
N LEU A 34 46.20 30.23 23.48
CA LEU A 34 47.54 30.13 24.03
C LEU A 34 47.87 31.54 24.54
N LYS A 35 47.90 31.71 25.88
CA LYS A 35 48.02 32.99 26.58
C LYS A 35 48.90 33.96 25.79
N SER A 36 48.28 34.93 25.12
CA SER A 36 48.98 35.90 24.30
C SER A 36 49.64 36.93 25.21
N GLY A 37 50.94 36.75 25.45
CA GLY A 37 51.80 37.90 25.70
C GLY A 37 51.78 38.79 24.45
N SER A 38 51.06 39.90 24.53
CA SER A 38 51.20 41.14 23.75
C SER A 38 51.84 41.01 22.36
N ARG A 39 51.03 40.93 21.30
CA ARG A 39 51.40 41.43 19.96
C ARG A 39 50.16 41.97 19.24
N THR A 40 49.92 43.26 19.39
CA THR A 40 49.02 44.05 18.55
C THR A 40 49.82 44.58 17.35
N SER A 41 49.45 44.20 16.12
CA SER A 41 49.69 44.96 14.88
C SER A 41 49.22 44.17 13.65
N ASN A 42 47.91 44.17 13.42
CA ASN A 42 47.20 44.48 12.15
C ASN A 42 45.80 43.89 12.21
N ALA A 43 44.86 44.70 12.69
CA ALA A 43 43.44 44.44 12.64
C ALA A 43 42.92 44.85 11.26
N SER A 44 42.73 43.90 10.35
CA SER A 44 41.90 44.03 9.14
C SER A 44 41.67 42.64 8.52
N ALA A 45 41.06 41.72 9.28
CA ALA A 45 40.53 40.45 8.75
C ALA A 45 39.45 39.84 9.68
N ALA A 46 38.86 40.66 10.57
CA ALA A 46 37.94 40.17 11.60
C ALA A 46 36.47 40.17 11.16
N ASP A 47 36.15 40.67 9.96
CA ASP A 47 34.76 40.89 9.51
C ASP A 47 34.21 39.83 8.53
N THR A 48 34.92 38.72 8.32
CA THR A 48 34.47 37.62 7.42
C THR A 48 34.06 36.35 8.19
N LEU A 49 33.78 36.47 9.49
CA LEU A 49 33.31 35.35 10.33
C LEU A 49 31.78 35.33 10.46
N GLU A 50 31.05 35.87 9.50
CA GLU A 50 29.60 35.72 9.44
C GLU A 50 29.26 34.35 8.83
N SER A 51 29.10 33.36 9.71
CA SER A 51 28.76 31.95 9.43
C SER A 51 29.78 31.15 8.61
N PRO A 52 30.78 30.50 9.25
CA PRO A 52 31.70 29.61 8.53
C PRO A 52 30.95 28.35 8.07
N SER A 53 30.45 28.39 6.84
CA SER A 53 30.10 27.17 6.13
C SER A 53 31.36 26.32 5.95
N PRO A 54 31.31 24.97 6.07
CA PRO A 54 32.48 24.11 5.93
C PRO A 54 33.29 24.35 4.63
N ALA A 55 32.60 24.71 3.54
CA ALA A 55 33.23 25.04 2.27
C ALA A 55 33.99 26.38 2.29
N SER A 56 33.55 27.35 3.09
CA SER A 56 34.25 28.63 3.28
C SER A 56 35.54 28.44 4.06
N LEU A 57 35.51 27.60 5.10
CA LEU A 57 36.68 27.31 5.93
C LEU A 57 37.81 26.67 5.13
N GLU A 58 37.49 25.76 4.20
CA GLU A 58 38.49 25.11 3.35
C GLU A 58 39.18 26.12 2.41
N ALA A 59 38.40 27.01 1.80
CA ALA A 59 38.93 28.08 0.95
C ALA A 59 39.83 29.04 1.75
N ASP A 60 39.41 29.43 2.96
CA ASP A 60 40.19 30.29 3.85
C ASP A 60 41.51 29.63 4.26
N LEU A 61 41.48 28.33 4.63
CA LEU A 61 42.69 27.58 4.98
C LEU A 61 43.67 27.47 3.80
N ALA A 62 43.16 27.30 2.58
CA ALA A 62 44.00 27.30 1.39
C ALA A 62 44.65 28.67 1.14
N HIS A 63 43.86 29.74 1.25
CA HIS A 63 44.34 31.12 1.13
C HIS A 63 45.41 31.45 2.19
N TYR A 64 45.18 31.11 3.45
CA TYR A 64 46.15 31.34 4.53
C TYR A 64 47.43 30.53 4.33
N LYS A 65 47.34 29.27 3.89
CA LYS A 65 48.54 28.48 3.55
C LYS A 65 49.39 29.17 2.49
N GLU A 66 48.76 29.71 1.45
CA GLU A 66 49.47 30.45 0.40
C GLU A 66 50.07 31.76 0.94
N LEU A 67 49.28 32.56 1.68
CA LEU A 67 49.75 33.82 2.29
C LEU A 67 50.94 33.59 3.23
N PHE A 68 50.86 32.60 4.13
CA PHE A 68 51.95 32.29 5.05
C PHE A 68 53.17 31.73 4.32
N SER A 69 53.01 30.99 3.22
CA SER A 69 54.14 30.54 2.41
C SER A 69 54.90 31.71 1.79
N LYS A 70 54.18 32.71 1.24
CA LYS A 70 54.74 33.94 0.69
C LYS A 70 55.40 34.79 1.77
N LEU A 71 54.73 34.96 2.91
CA LEU A 71 55.26 35.71 4.06
C LEU A 71 56.52 35.07 4.61
N ARG A 72 56.56 33.74 4.72
CA ARG A 72 57.75 33.00 5.16
C ARG A 72 58.94 33.23 4.25
N PHE A 73 58.72 33.19 2.92
CA PHE A 73 59.78 33.45 1.95
C PHE A 73 60.31 34.89 2.07
N SER A 74 59.41 35.87 2.05
CA SER A 74 59.78 37.29 2.18
C SER A 74 60.52 37.59 3.49
N TYR A 75 60.07 37.00 4.60
CA TYR A 75 60.69 37.18 5.90
C TYR A 75 62.09 36.56 5.97
N LEU A 76 62.23 35.31 5.51
CA LEU A 76 63.54 34.64 5.45
C LEU A 76 64.52 35.41 4.57
N GLU A 77 64.08 35.87 3.40
CA GLU A 77 64.88 36.68 2.51
C GLU A 77 65.31 38.01 3.16
N GLN A 78 64.38 38.72 3.81
CA GLN A 78 64.70 39.98 4.47
C GLN A 78 65.67 39.79 5.65
N VAL A 79 65.42 38.82 6.52
CA VAL A 79 66.28 38.54 7.68
C VAL A 79 67.66 38.07 7.24
N THR A 80 67.76 37.25 6.18
CA THR A 80 69.06 36.82 5.66
C THR A 80 69.83 37.98 5.05
N LYS A 81 69.18 38.85 4.27
CA LYS A 81 69.80 40.08 3.75
C LYS A 81 70.28 40.99 4.88
N GLU A 82 69.46 41.24 5.91
CA GLU A 82 69.84 42.09 7.05
C GLU A 82 71.01 41.48 7.83
N LYS A 83 70.94 40.19 8.15
CA LYS A 83 72.03 39.48 8.84
C LYS A 83 73.32 39.53 8.04
N PHE A 84 73.26 39.34 6.72
CA PHE A 84 74.43 39.42 5.84
C PHE A 84 75.05 40.82 5.86
N ILE A 85 74.23 41.87 5.69
CA ILE A 85 74.71 43.26 5.75
C ILE A 85 75.31 43.57 7.12
N ARG A 86 74.67 43.15 8.22
CA ARG A 86 75.21 43.36 9.57
C ARG A 86 76.52 42.59 9.79
N ALA A 87 76.67 41.40 9.23
CA ALA A 87 77.90 40.62 9.33
C ALA A 87 79.10 41.26 8.61
N ILE A 88 78.87 41.87 7.44
CA ILE A 88 79.94 42.51 6.65
C ILE A 88 80.24 43.95 7.09
N VAL A 89 79.26 44.68 7.62
CA VAL A 89 79.40 46.08 8.06
C VAL A 89 79.71 46.20 9.56
N GLY A 90 79.52 45.12 10.34
CA GLY A 90 79.82 45.10 11.77
C GLY A 90 81.31 45.30 12.06
N ASP A 91 81.61 45.87 13.23
CA ASP A 91 82.98 46.04 13.73
C ASP A 91 83.14 45.28 15.07
N PRO A 92 83.90 44.17 15.12
CA PRO A 92 84.64 43.55 14.01
C PRO A 92 83.73 42.77 13.04
N PRO A 93 84.12 42.62 11.77
CA PRO A 93 83.34 41.87 10.79
C PRO A 93 83.25 40.40 11.19
N LEU A 94 82.05 39.82 11.05
CA LEU A 94 81.82 38.43 11.40
C LEU A 94 82.37 37.53 10.29
N VAL A 95 83.49 36.86 10.55
CA VAL A 95 84.08 35.86 9.65
C VAL A 95 83.60 34.49 10.13
N VAL A 96 82.80 33.81 9.31
CA VAL A 96 82.35 32.45 9.61
C VAL A 96 83.48 31.48 9.27
N GLU A 97 83.96 30.74 10.25
CA GLU A 97 85.01 29.75 10.03
C GLU A 97 84.45 28.46 9.41
N HIS A 98 85.30 27.72 8.68
CA HIS A 98 84.89 26.46 8.07
C HIS A 98 84.40 25.43 9.11
N GLN A 99 85.04 25.42 10.30
CA GLN A 99 84.66 24.53 11.38
C GLN A 99 83.26 24.85 11.95
N GLU A 100 82.94 26.14 12.10
CA GLU A 100 81.61 26.58 12.56
C GLU A 100 80.51 26.15 11.58
N ASN A 101 80.78 26.19 10.27
CA ASN A 101 79.85 25.69 9.25
C ASN A 101 79.65 24.18 9.37
N ILE A 102 80.71 23.40 9.57
CA ILE A 102 80.60 21.94 9.75
C ILE A 102 79.75 21.61 10.99
N ASP A 103 79.97 22.30 12.11
CA ASP A 103 79.25 22.08 13.36
C ASP A 103 77.76 22.48 13.22
N LEU A 104 77.48 23.58 12.52
CA LEU A 104 76.11 24.02 12.20
C LEU A 104 75.41 23.04 11.27
N GLU A 105 76.08 22.51 10.24
CA GLU A 105 75.54 21.49 9.34
C GLU A 105 75.19 20.20 10.10
N ALA A 106 76.03 19.77 11.03
CA ALA A 106 75.76 18.62 11.89
C ALA A 106 74.52 18.85 12.77
N SER A 107 74.39 20.02 13.40
CA SER A 107 73.23 20.38 14.23
C SER A 107 71.93 20.51 13.40
N LEU A 108 72.03 21.01 12.17
CA LEU A 108 70.92 21.11 11.23
C LEU A 108 70.47 19.73 10.77
N LEU A 109 71.39 18.79 10.56
CA LEU A 109 71.04 17.42 10.20
C LEU A 109 70.18 16.77 11.28
N ILE A 110 70.60 16.85 12.55
CA ILE A 110 69.88 16.32 13.71
C ILE A 110 68.50 16.98 13.84
N SER A 111 68.46 18.31 13.73
CA SER A 111 67.20 19.06 13.83
C SER A 111 66.24 18.70 12.68
N LYS A 112 66.78 18.48 11.47
CA LYS A 112 66.01 18.12 10.26
C LYS A 112 65.49 16.69 10.32
N THR A 113 66.24 15.75 10.88
CA THR A 113 65.75 14.37 11.07
C THR A 113 64.65 14.32 12.13
N SER A 114 64.82 15.03 13.25
CA SER A 114 63.78 15.17 14.28
C SER A 114 62.49 15.79 13.72
N LEU A 115 62.60 16.90 12.96
CA LEU A 115 61.45 17.54 12.34
C LEU A 115 60.75 16.63 11.32
N LYS A 116 61.51 15.83 10.56
CA LYS A 116 60.93 14.85 9.63
C LYS A 116 60.15 13.76 10.37
N ALA A 117 60.69 13.23 11.46
CA ALA A 117 60.01 12.23 12.28
C ALA A 117 58.68 12.78 12.84
N GLN A 118 58.71 13.97 13.44
CA GLN A 118 57.50 14.62 13.96
C GLN A 118 56.46 14.92 12.87
N LYS A 119 56.91 15.29 11.65
CA LYS A 119 55.98 15.50 10.53
C LYS A 119 55.26 14.22 10.11
N VAL A 120 55.96 13.08 10.14
CA VAL A 120 55.36 11.78 9.83
C VAL A 120 54.36 11.41 10.93
N GLU A 121 54.74 11.54 12.21
CA GLU A 121 53.85 11.28 13.34
C GLU A 121 52.57 12.13 13.31
N VAL A 122 52.70 13.43 13.04
CA VAL A 122 51.54 14.32 12.92
C VAL A 122 50.67 13.93 11.72
N ALA A 123 51.25 13.55 10.59
CA ALA A 123 50.49 13.11 9.42
C ALA A 123 49.70 11.83 9.70
N GLU A 124 50.32 10.85 10.36
CA GLU A 124 49.67 9.60 10.78
C GLU A 124 48.54 9.87 11.77
N LEU A 125 48.75 10.75 12.76
CA LEU A 125 47.73 11.11 13.73
C LEU A 125 46.53 11.84 13.09
N VAL A 126 46.78 12.69 12.09
CA VAL A 126 45.72 13.34 11.31
C VAL A 126 44.91 12.32 10.51
N GLU A 127 45.57 11.38 9.83
CA GLU A 127 44.89 10.31 9.09
C GLU A 127 44.02 9.44 10.02
N GLU A 128 44.55 9.10 11.19
CA GLU A 128 43.84 8.31 12.19
C GLU A 128 42.63 9.06 12.77
N LEU A 129 42.77 10.37 13.03
CA LEU A 129 41.68 11.24 13.46
C LEU A 129 40.59 11.35 12.40
N GLU A 130 40.96 11.51 11.12
CA GLU A 130 39.98 11.53 10.03
C GLU A 130 39.22 10.21 9.92
N LYS A 131 39.93 9.09 10.01
CA LYS A 131 39.31 7.76 9.98
C LYS A 131 38.31 7.60 11.14
N ARG A 132 38.72 7.91 12.36
CA ARG A 132 37.84 7.86 13.54
C ARG A 132 36.66 8.83 13.42
N GLY A 133 36.89 10.02 12.88
CA GLY A 133 35.84 11.01 12.60
C GLY A 133 34.77 10.44 11.66
N ARG A 134 35.18 9.85 10.53
CA ARG A 134 34.26 9.22 9.57
C ARG A 134 33.48 8.05 10.18
N GLU A 135 34.14 7.21 10.98
CA GLU A 135 33.48 6.11 11.69
C GLU A 135 32.48 6.62 12.73
N LEU A 136 32.82 7.67 13.47
CA LEU A 136 31.95 8.29 14.46
C LEU A 136 30.70 8.90 13.80
N CYS A 137 30.85 9.59 12.67
CA CYS A 137 29.72 10.12 11.89
C CYS A 137 28.74 9.00 11.50
N LYS A 138 29.24 7.90 10.93
CA LYS A 138 28.40 6.75 10.55
C LYS A 138 27.67 6.14 11.75
N LYS A 139 28.37 5.95 12.88
CA LYS A 139 27.76 5.44 14.11
C LYS A 139 26.69 6.37 14.65
N TYR A 140 26.95 7.67 14.61
CA TYR A 140 26.00 8.70 15.06
C TYR A 140 24.74 8.73 14.20
N GLU A 141 24.88 8.72 12.87
CA GLU A 141 23.74 8.61 11.94
C GLU A 141 22.91 7.35 12.18
N HIS A 142 23.58 6.22 12.41
CA HIS A 142 22.90 4.96 12.71
C HIS A 142 22.10 5.04 14.02
N ILE A 143 22.70 5.57 15.09
CA ILE A 143 22.02 5.76 16.38
C ILE A 143 20.84 6.72 16.24
N GLN A 144 20.97 7.81 15.47
CA GLN A 144 19.85 8.71 15.20
C GLN A 144 18.69 7.99 14.50
N LEU A 145 19.00 7.16 13.50
CA LEU A 145 17.98 6.38 12.79
C LEU A 145 17.28 5.39 13.72
N GLN A 146 18.03 4.66 14.53
CA GLN A 146 17.47 3.74 15.53
C GLN A 146 16.63 4.47 16.58
N THR A 147 17.04 5.68 16.98
CA THR A 147 16.29 6.50 17.94
C THR A 147 14.93 6.92 17.37
N ARG A 148 14.89 7.35 16.11
CA ARG A 148 13.62 7.65 15.41
C ARG A 148 12.72 6.43 15.30
N GLN A 149 13.30 5.26 14.96
CA GLN A 149 12.55 4.01 14.92
C GLN A 149 11.96 3.66 16.29
N LEU A 150 12.74 3.83 17.37
CA LEU A 150 12.28 3.59 18.74
C LEU A 150 11.19 4.58 19.19
N GLU A 151 11.16 5.79 18.64
CA GLU A 151 10.08 6.76 18.87
C GLU A 151 8.78 6.38 18.15
N GLU A 152 8.86 5.78 16.96
CA GLU A 152 7.69 5.41 16.16
C GLU A 152 7.12 4.03 16.48
N LEU A 153 7.97 3.04 16.75
CA LEU A 153 7.60 1.64 16.93
C LEU A 153 6.55 1.43 18.02
N PRO A 154 6.66 2.01 19.24
CA PRO A 154 5.66 1.83 20.28
C PRO A 154 4.27 2.29 19.85
N LYS A 155 4.16 3.43 19.16
CA LYS A 155 2.87 3.93 18.65
C LYS A 155 2.27 3.00 17.58
N LYS A 156 3.12 2.45 16.72
CA LYS A 156 2.68 1.46 15.72
C LYS A 156 2.20 0.18 16.37
N ILE A 157 2.88 -0.28 17.43
CA ILE A 157 2.47 -1.46 18.21
C ILE A 157 1.12 -1.20 18.88
N GLU A 158 0.96 -0.08 19.59
CA GLU A 158 -0.31 0.31 20.21
C GLU A 158 -1.45 0.37 19.17
N GLY A 159 -1.20 0.95 17.99
CA GLY A 159 -2.18 0.99 16.90
C GLY A 159 -2.53 -0.38 16.32
N LEU A 160 -1.55 -1.28 16.22
CA LEU A 160 -1.78 -2.66 15.78
C LEU A 160 -2.52 -3.47 16.84
N GLU A 161 -2.22 -3.28 18.12
CA GLU A 161 -2.92 -3.92 19.24
C GLU A 161 -4.38 -3.47 19.32
N GLU A 162 -4.63 -2.16 19.12
CA GLU A 162 -5.98 -1.61 19.00
C GLU A 162 -6.72 -2.23 17.81
N SER A 163 -6.08 -2.29 16.64
CA SER A 163 -6.65 -2.89 15.44
C SER A 163 -6.96 -4.38 15.65
N ILE A 164 -6.07 -5.11 16.32
CA ILE A 164 -6.30 -6.51 16.70
C ILE A 164 -7.47 -6.62 17.68
N ARG A 165 -7.60 -5.69 18.63
CA ARG A 165 -8.72 -5.68 19.59
C ARG A 165 -10.04 -5.44 18.85
N VAL A 166 -10.11 -4.45 17.99
CA VAL A 166 -11.28 -4.16 17.14
C VAL A 166 -11.63 -5.36 16.27
N LEU A 167 -10.65 -5.96 15.57
CA LEU A 167 -10.90 -7.14 14.75
C LEU A 167 -11.36 -8.34 15.57
N LYS A 168 -10.87 -8.52 16.81
CA LYS A 168 -11.34 -9.56 17.73
C LYS A 168 -12.76 -9.29 18.24
N GLU A 169 -13.11 -8.03 18.49
CA GLU A 169 -14.46 -7.61 18.88
C GLU A 169 -15.44 -7.80 17.70
N GLU A 170 -15.07 -7.38 16.49
CA GLU A 170 -15.84 -7.54 15.25
C GLU A 170 -16.03 -9.02 14.86
N ASN A 171 -14.98 -9.85 14.98
CA ASN A 171 -15.10 -11.29 14.75
C ASN A 171 -15.77 -12.05 15.92
N GLY A 172 -16.16 -11.35 16.98
CA GLY A 172 -16.72 -11.91 18.19
C GLY A 172 -15.64 -12.54 19.05
N SER A 173 -15.41 -11.95 20.22
CA SER A 173 -14.67 -12.55 21.33
C SER A 173 -15.08 -14.02 21.51
N SER A 174 -14.09 -14.92 21.44
CA SER A 174 -14.14 -16.26 22.04
C SER A 174 -15.46 -17.03 21.82
N GLY A 175 -15.61 -17.67 20.66
CA GLY A 175 -16.45 -18.88 20.53
C GLY A 175 -17.99 -18.72 20.54
N GLU A 176 -18.58 -17.67 21.11
CA GLU A 176 -20.02 -17.71 21.50
C GLU A 176 -20.93 -16.63 20.89
N GLY A 177 -20.46 -15.82 19.94
CA GLY A 177 -21.34 -14.89 19.19
C GLY A 177 -22.12 -15.55 18.05
N PRO A 178 -23.36 -15.10 17.72
CA PRO A 178 -24.24 -15.64 16.65
C PRO A 178 -23.77 -15.28 15.22
N GLY A 179 -22.46 -15.07 15.04
CA GLY A 179 -21.84 -14.86 13.74
C GLY A 179 -21.63 -16.20 13.02
N ASN A 180 -21.78 -16.18 11.69
CA ASN A 180 -21.68 -17.36 10.82
C ASN A 180 -20.44 -18.21 11.18
N PRO A 181 -20.61 -19.50 11.55
CA PRO A 181 -19.51 -20.37 11.99
C PRO A 181 -18.45 -20.56 10.88
N ASN A 182 -18.82 -20.35 9.62
CA ASN A 182 -17.92 -20.42 8.48
C ASN A 182 -16.87 -19.30 8.45
N LEU A 183 -17.11 -18.17 9.12
CA LEU A 183 -16.14 -17.07 9.24
C LEU A 183 -15.10 -17.31 10.35
N LYS A 184 -15.29 -18.36 11.16
CA LYS A 184 -14.40 -18.75 12.28
C LYS A 184 -13.50 -19.94 11.93
N LEU A 185 -13.53 -20.39 10.67
CA LEU A 185 -12.72 -21.51 10.19
C LEU A 185 -11.27 -21.06 9.98
N GLY A 186 -10.32 -21.94 10.28
CA GLY A 186 -8.91 -21.73 9.94
C GLY A 186 -8.70 -21.67 8.41
N LEU A 187 -7.58 -21.09 7.97
CA LEU A 187 -7.29 -20.86 6.55
C LEU A 187 -7.49 -22.13 5.70
N ASP A 188 -7.01 -23.28 6.16
CA ASP A 188 -7.12 -24.54 5.42
C ASP A 188 -8.59 -24.98 5.26
N LYS A 189 -9.38 -24.92 6.34
CA LYS A 189 -10.81 -25.27 6.29
C LYS A 189 -11.63 -24.28 5.45
N THR A 190 -11.25 -23.00 5.43
CA THR A 190 -11.90 -22.04 4.53
C THR A 190 -11.60 -22.32 3.07
N ARG A 191 -10.38 -22.77 2.74
CA ARG A 191 -10.01 -23.19 1.38
C ARG A 191 -10.80 -24.42 0.94
N GLU A 192 -10.90 -25.43 1.80
CA GLU A 192 -11.72 -26.62 1.53
C GLU A 192 -13.19 -26.24 1.27
N LEU A 193 -13.76 -25.38 2.10
CA LEU A 193 -15.14 -24.91 1.94
C LEU A 193 -15.32 -24.10 0.64
N VAL A 194 -14.35 -23.26 0.27
CA VAL A 194 -14.37 -22.54 -1.00
C VAL A 194 -14.32 -23.50 -2.18
N GLU A 195 -13.45 -24.50 -2.15
CA GLU A 195 -13.38 -25.52 -3.21
C GLU A 195 -14.68 -26.32 -3.34
N GLU A 196 -15.32 -26.68 -2.23
CA GLU A 196 -16.62 -27.36 -2.22
C GLU A 196 -17.70 -26.47 -2.84
N ARG A 197 -17.80 -25.21 -2.43
CA ARG A 197 -18.77 -24.25 -2.98
C ARG A 197 -18.53 -23.96 -4.46
N GLU A 198 -17.28 -23.92 -4.90
CA GLU A 198 -16.98 -23.81 -6.33
C GLU A 198 -17.37 -25.06 -7.11
N LYS A 199 -17.24 -26.27 -6.54
CA LYS A 199 -17.72 -27.50 -7.17
C LYS A 199 -19.23 -27.50 -7.29
N GLU A 200 -19.96 -27.12 -6.23
CA GLU A 200 -21.41 -26.95 -6.24
C GLU A 200 -21.84 -25.92 -7.28
N ARG A 201 -21.15 -24.77 -7.36
CA ARG A 201 -21.44 -23.74 -8.37
C ARG A 201 -21.26 -24.27 -9.79
N ARG A 202 -20.17 -24.98 -10.07
CA ARG A 202 -19.92 -25.59 -11.39
C ARG A 202 -21.00 -26.63 -11.76
N GLU A 203 -21.51 -27.37 -10.78
CA GLU A 203 -22.59 -28.33 -11.01
C GLU A 203 -23.91 -27.63 -11.30
N LEU A 204 -24.26 -26.59 -10.55
CA LEU A 204 -25.44 -25.76 -10.82
C LEU A 204 -25.35 -25.05 -12.17
N ASP A 205 -24.18 -24.54 -12.55
CA ASP A 205 -23.96 -23.93 -13.86
C ASP A 205 -24.20 -24.94 -15.00
N ARG A 206 -23.73 -26.20 -14.85
CA ARG A 206 -24.02 -27.28 -15.81
C ARG A 206 -25.51 -27.62 -15.88
N GLN A 207 -26.21 -27.66 -14.74
CA GLN A 207 -27.64 -27.91 -14.71
C GLN A 207 -28.41 -26.77 -15.38
N LEU A 208 -27.99 -25.52 -15.17
CA LEU A 208 -28.56 -24.36 -15.85
C LEU A 208 -28.34 -24.42 -17.36
N GLU A 209 -27.14 -24.78 -17.82
CA GLU A 209 -26.87 -24.96 -19.26
C GLU A 209 -27.75 -26.05 -19.88
N GLN A 210 -27.91 -27.19 -19.20
CA GLN A 210 -28.80 -28.27 -19.66
C GLN A 210 -30.25 -27.80 -19.74
N LEU A 211 -30.74 -27.12 -18.70
CA LEU A 211 -32.11 -26.59 -18.69
C LEU A 211 -32.31 -25.51 -19.75
N GLN A 212 -31.33 -24.63 -19.99
CA GLN A 212 -31.39 -23.64 -21.06
C GLN A 212 -31.53 -24.25 -22.45
N VAL A 213 -30.99 -25.46 -22.68
CA VAL A 213 -31.17 -26.20 -23.94
C VAL A 213 -32.51 -26.94 -24.00
N LEU A 214 -33.01 -27.46 -22.87
CA LEU A 214 -34.23 -28.25 -22.81
C LEU A 214 -35.51 -27.41 -22.86
N VAL A 215 -35.53 -26.26 -22.19
CA VAL A 215 -36.68 -25.32 -22.17
C VAL A 215 -37.15 -24.91 -23.57
N PRO A 216 -36.29 -24.44 -24.50
CA PRO A 216 -36.73 -24.07 -25.85
C PRO A 216 -37.21 -25.28 -26.68
N ARG A 217 -36.71 -26.49 -26.40
CA ARG A 217 -37.20 -27.71 -27.07
C ARG A 217 -38.59 -28.08 -26.57
N LYS A 218 -38.79 -28.09 -25.24
CA LYS A 218 -40.07 -28.42 -24.62
C LYS A 218 -41.16 -27.38 -24.92
N THR A 219 -40.81 -26.11 -25.02
CA THR A 219 -41.73 -25.06 -25.47
C THR A 219 -42.16 -25.27 -26.92
N LYS A 220 -41.23 -25.57 -27.85
CA LYS A 220 -41.58 -25.93 -29.24
C LYS A 220 -42.44 -27.19 -29.34
N GLU A 221 -42.16 -28.21 -28.53
CA GLU A 221 -43.00 -29.41 -28.46
C GLU A 221 -44.41 -29.09 -27.95
N ALA A 222 -44.53 -28.25 -26.92
CA ALA A 222 -45.82 -27.80 -26.39
C ALA A 222 -46.60 -26.94 -27.40
N GLU A 223 -45.93 -26.02 -28.10
CA GLU A 223 -46.52 -25.22 -29.19
C GLU A 223 -47.03 -26.11 -30.32
N ARG A 224 -46.26 -27.14 -30.71
CA ARG A 224 -46.67 -28.11 -31.73
C ARG A 224 -47.90 -28.91 -31.29
N LEU A 225 -47.91 -29.44 -30.07
CA LEU A 225 -49.06 -30.17 -29.54
C LEU A 225 -50.30 -29.28 -29.41
N ASN A 226 -50.14 -28.02 -29.00
CA ASN A 226 -51.23 -27.05 -28.98
C ASN A 226 -51.76 -26.78 -30.41
N ALA A 227 -50.87 -26.65 -31.40
CA ALA A 227 -51.27 -26.49 -32.80
C ALA A 227 -52.00 -27.73 -33.35
N GLU A 228 -51.65 -28.95 -32.88
CA GLU A 228 -52.37 -30.19 -33.21
C GLU A 228 -53.72 -30.31 -32.48
N LEU A 229 -53.85 -29.75 -31.26
CA LEU A 229 -55.09 -29.76 -30.48
C LEU A 229 -56.17 -28.85 -31.08
N ILE A 230 -55.82 -27.65 -31.55
CA ILE A 230 -56.78 -26.69 -32.14
C ILE A 230 -57.70 -27.31 -33.21
N PRO A 231 -57.19 -28.01 -34.25
CA PRO A 231 -58.05 -28.65 -35.25
C PRO A 231 -58.82 -29.85 -34.71
N LEU A 232 -58.30 -30.57 -33.69
CA LEU A 232 -59.02 -31.66 -33.04
C LEU A 232 -60.19 -31.15 -32.19
N GLU A 233 -60.01 -30.05 -31.48
CA GLU A 233 -61.07 -29.35 -30.77
C GLU A 233 -62.10 -28.80 -31.73
N GLY A 234 -61.69 -28.20 -32.86
CA GLY A 234 -62.59 -27.80 -33.93
C GLY A 234 -63.41 -28.98 -34.47
N LYS A 235 -62.76 -30.12 -34.78
CA LYS A 235 -63.45 -31.36 -35.20
C LYS A 235 -64.41 -31.86 -34.13
N ARG A 236 -64.02 -31.86 -32.85
CA ARG A 236 -64.90 -32.22 -31.72
C ARG A 236 -66.11 -31.30 -31.64
N MET A 237 -65.92 -29.98 -31.77
CA MET A 237 -67.04 -29.02 -31.73
C MET A 237 -68.00 -29.25 -32.89
N THR A 238 -67.48 -29.46 -34.11
CA THR A 238 -68.32 -29.78 -35.29
C THR A 238 -69.04 -31.12 -35.14
N SER A 239 -68.41 -32.16 -34.60
CA SER A 239 -69.05 -33.46 -34.39
C SER A 239 -70.09 -33.42 -33.27
N VAL A 240 -69.84 -32.67 -32.19
CA VAL A 240 -70.82 -32.41 -31.13
C VAL A 240 -72.00 -31.59 -31.66
N ALA A 241 -71.75 -30.57 -32.49
CA ALA A 241 -72.81 -29.79 -33.13
C ALA A 241 -73.65 -30.66 -34.07
N ALA A 242 -73.00 -31.47 -34.93
CA ALA A 242 -73.67 -32.42 -35.81
C ALA A 242 -74.49 -33.47 -35.03
N ALA A 243 -73.97 -33.99 -33.91
CA ALA A 243 -74.69 -34.92 -33.04
C ALA A 243 -75.89 -34.24 -32.36
N LYS A 244 -75.76 -32.99 -31.90
CA LYS A 244 -76.87 -32.19 -31.35
C LYS A 244 -77.94 -31.90 -32.40
N GLU A 245 -77.54 -31.54 -33.63
CA GLU A 245 -78.48 -31.34 -34.74
C GLU A 245 -79.17 -32.62 -35.17
N ALA A 246 -78.46 -33.76 -35.20
CA ALA A 246 -79.06 -35.06 -35.47
C ALA A 246 -80.07 -35.45 -34.39
N LYS A 247 -79.75 -35.17 -33.11
CA LYS A 247 -80.69 -35.35 -32.00
C LYS A 247 -81.90 -34.43 -32.14
N ARG A 248 -81.69 -33.15 -32.46
CA ARG A 248 -82.77 -32.18 -32.70
C ARG A 248 -83.64 -32.59 -33.88
N ARG A 249 -83.07 -33.03 -35.00
CA ARG A 249 -83.82 -33.58 -36.15
C ARG A 249 -84.56 -34.87 -35.81
N LYS A 250 -84.05 -35.70 -34.90
CA LYS A 250 -84.76 -36.88 -34.40
C LYS A 250 -85.93 -36.48 -33.50
N GLU A 251 -85.76 -35.47 -32.65
CA GLU A 251 -86.82 -34.94 -31.78
C GLU A 251 -87.89 -34.17 -32.59
N GLU A 252 -87.49 -33.34 -33.56
CA GLU A 252 -88.38 -32.62 -34.50
C GLU A 252 -89.03 -33.58 -35.52
N GLY A 253 -88.32 -34.62 -35.97
CA GLY A 253 -88.86 -35.65 -36.86
C GLY A 253 -89.78 -36.64 -36.16
N ALA A 254 -89.57 -36.90 -34.87
CA ALA A 254 -90.49 -37.68 -34.04
C ALA A 254 -91.70 -36.85 -33.57
N GLY A 255 -91.59 -35.52 -33.54
CA GLY A 255 -92.67 -34.62 -33.12
C GLY A 255 -93.46 -33.96 -34.25
N GLY A 256 -93.05 -34.07 -35.52
CA GLY A 256 -93.73 -33.39 -36.63
C GLY A 256 -94.60 -34.29 -37.50
N ALA A 257 -94.12 -35.46 -37.89
CA ALA A 257 -94.86 -36.32 -38.83
C ALA A 257 -95.93 -37.20 -38.15
N GLY A 258 -95.73 -37.54 -36.87
CA GLY A 258 -96.69 -38.32 -36.08
C GLY A 258 -97.88 -37.50 -35.59
N ASP A 259 -97.63 -36.26 -35.18
CA ASP A 259 -98.65 -35.38 -34.59
C ASP A 259 -99.61 -34.85 -35.67
N ASP A 260 -99.10 -34.49 -36.87
CA ASP A 260 -99.96 -34.14 -38.02
C ASP A 260 -100.86 -35.31 -38.47
N LEU A 261 -100.40 -36.55 -38.32
CA LEU A 261 -101.20 -37.75 -38.61
C LEU A 261 -102.22 -38.04 -37.50
N GLU A 262 -101.87 -37.81 -36.23
CA GLU A 262 -102.80 -37.95 -35.11
C GLU A 262 -103.86 -36.86 -35.09
N GLU A 263 -103.52 -35.61 -35.40
CA GLU A 263 -104.49 -34.51 -35.53
C GLU A 263 -105.48 -34.76 -36.66
N ARG A 264 -104.99 -35.22 -37.83
CA ARG A 264 -105.88 -35.65 -38.93
C ARG A 264 -106.74 -36.83 -38.51
N GLY A 265 -106.19 -37.81 -37.80
CA GLY A 265 -106.93 -38.97 -37.28
C GLY A 265 -108.01 -38.60 -36.25
N ARG A 266 -107.76 -37.59 -35.38
CA ARG A 266 -108.75 -37.04 -34.44
C ARG A 266 -109.84 -36.27 -35.17
N TRP A 267 -109.47 -35.47 -36.19
CA TRP A 267 -110.44 -34.76 -37.02
C TRP A 267 -111.36 -35.72 -37.78
N TRP A 268 -110.80 -36.77 -38.40
CA TRP A 268 -111.60 -37.80 -39.08
C TRP A 268 -112.53 -38.56 -38.12
N ARG A 269 -112.08 -38.89 -36.90
CA ARG A 269 -112.94 -39.49 -35.86
C ARG A 269 -114.04 -38.54 -35.36
N GLY A 270 -113.74 -37.24 -35.24
CA GLY A 270 -114.73 -36.23 -34.88
C GLY A 270 -115.81 -36.07 -35.96
N VAL A 271 -115.41 -36.07 -37.23
CA VAL A 271 -116.32 -36.05 -38.39
C VAL A 271 -117.14 -37.35 -38.45
N GLU A 272 -116.54 -38.51 -38.20
CA GLU A 272 -117.25 -39.79 -38.10
C GLU A 272 -118.28 -39.78 -36.96
N GLY A 273 -117.91 -39.28 -35.77
CA GLY A 273 -118.80 -39.16 -34.62
C GLY A 273 -119.99 -38.21 -34.86
N GLY A 274 -119.73 -37.07 -35.51
CA GLY A 274 -120.78 -36.13 -35.91
C GLY A 274 -121.75 -36.71 -36.95
N LEU A 275 -121.22 -37.43 -37.95
CA LEU A 275 -122.02 -38.11 -38.96
C LEU A 275 -122.84 -39.27 -38.36
N ARG A 276 -122.27 -40.06 -37.44
CA ARG A 276 -122.99 -41.12 -36.72
C ARG A 276 -124.13 -40.56 -35.83
N GLY A 277 -123.92 -39.42 -35.19
CA GLY A 277 -124.94 -38.74 -34.39
C GLY A 277 -126.11 -38.18 -35.21
N MET A 278 -125.85 -37.68 -36.43
CA MET A 278 -126.89 -37.18 -37.34
C MET A 278 -127.67 -38.29 -38.05
N LEU A 279 -127.07 -39.47 -38.26
CA LEU A 279 -127.69 -40.59 -38.97
C LEU A 279 -128.47 -41.56 -38.07
N GLY A 280 -128.52 -41.33 -36.75
CA GLY A 280 -129.37 -42.12 -35.84
C GLY A 280 -129.06 -43.61 -35.82
N VAL A 281 -127.79 -43.99 -36.04
CA VAL A 281 -127.32 -45.37 -35.92
C VAL A 281 -126.44 -45.47 -34.68
N GLY A 282 -127.07 -45.75 -33.55
CA GLY A 282 -126.42 -46.30 -32.38
C GLY A 282 -127.26 -47.45 -31.89
N GLU A 283 -126.74 -48.68 -31.99
CA GLU A 283 -126.71 -49.61 -30.84
C GLU A 283 -125.97 -50.92 -31.13
N GLU A 284 -125.47 -51.48 -30.03
CA GLU A 284 -125.15 -52.88 -29.70
C GLU A 284 -123.72 -53.42 -29.87
N ALA A 285 -123.21 -53.89 -28.70
CA ALA A 285 -121.98 -54.62 -28.33
C ALA A 285 -120.72 -53.80 -28.00
#